data_AF-A0A6I9WGN7-F1
#
_entry.id   AF-A0A6I9WGN7-F1
#
_cell.length_a   1.000
_cell.length_b   1.000
_cell.length_c   1.000
_cell.angle_alpha   90.00
_cell.angle_beta   90.00
_cell.angle_gamma   90.00
#
_symmetry.space_group_name_H-M   'P 1'
#
loop_
_entity.id
_entity.type
_entity.pdbx_description
1 polymer ?
#
loop_
_entity_poly.entity_id
_entity_poly.type
_entity_poly.pdbx_seq_one_letter_code
_entity_poly.pdbx_strand_id
1 'polypeptide(L)'
;MLFWGHFIYMFMANYCGQTVINHSTEILQAVYDTLWYLAPLSIQKLLLILLKSTKSYSFNIGGIFTPSLEGFSTLITSAISYFTVMYTM
;
A
#
# COMPACT_ATOMS: atom_id res chain seq x y z
N MET A 1 6.42 -16.81 -21.86
CA MET A 1 6.46 -17.43 -20.51
C MET A 1 7.06 -16.48 -19.46
N LEU A 2 8.20 -15.85 -19.72
CA LEU A 2 8.89 -14.95 -18.77
C LEU A 2 8.10 -13.68 -18.41
N PHE A 3 7.42 -13.05 -19.38
CA PHE A 3 6.62 -11.85 -19.15
C PHE A 3 5.46 -12.08 -18.16
N TRP A 4 4.72 -13.17 -18.33
CA TRP A 4 3.61 -13.54 -17.45
C TRP A 4 4.08 -13.82 -16.01
N GLY A 5 5.23 -14.49 -15.87
CA GLY A 5 5.85 -14.73 -14.56
C GLY A 5 6.22 -13.44 -13.84
N HIS A 6 6.78 -12.46 -14.56
CA HIS A 6 7.14 -11.17 -13.95
C HIS A 6 5.91 -10.36 -13.55
N PHE A 7 4.83 -10.44 -14.34
CA PHE A 7 3.56 -9.79 -14.04
C PHE A 7 2.91 -10.36 -12.78
N ILE A 8 2.89 -11.69 -12.63
CA ILE A 8 2.41 -12.37 -11.43
C ILE A 8 3.25 -11.99 -10.21
N TYR A 9 4.58 -11.98 -10.35
CA TYR A 9 5.48 -11.59 -9.25
C TYR A 9 5.20 -10.16 -8.78
N MET A 10 5.08 -9.21 -9.72
CA MET A 10 4.81 -7.82 -9.42
C MET A 10 3.42 -7.63 -8.78
N PHE A 11 2.40 -8.39 -9.24
CA PHE A 11 1.08 -8.39 -8.64
C PHE A 11 1.08 -8.95 -7.22
N MET A 12 1.73 -10.10 -7.00
CA MET A 12 1.82 -10.75 -5.69
C MET A 12 2.54 -9.86 -4.67
N ALA A 13 3.61 -9.18 -5.08
CA ALA A 13 4.34 -8.23 -4.23
C ALA A 13 3.47 -7.01 -3.85
N ASN A 14 2.73 -6.45 -4.81
CA ASN A 14 1.80 -5.34 -4.55
C ASN A 14 0.63 -5.76 -3.65
N TYR A 15 0.08 -6.95 -3.88
CA TYR A 15 -1.01 -7.49 -3.08
C TYR A 15 -0.58 -7.73 -1.62
N CYS A 16 0.57 -8.38 -1.42
CA CYS A 16 1.12 -8.60 -0.09
C CYS A 16 1.41 -7.28 0.64
N GLY A 17 1.97 -6.28 -0.07
CA GLY A 17 2.19 -4.94 0.47
C GLY A 17 0.90 -4.27 0.94
N GLN A 18 -0.17 -4.32 0.13
CA GLN A 18 -1.47 -3.77 0.51
C GLN A 18 -2.11 -4.51 1.69
N THR A 19 -2.07 -5.84 1.73
CA THR A 19 -2.69 -6.60 2.83
C THR A 19 -2.05 -6.25 4.17
N VAL A 20 -0.73 -6.09 4.21
CA VAL A 20 -0.02 -5.69 5.44
C VAL A 20 -0.41 -4.29 5.88
N ILE A 21 -0.49 -3.34 4.93
CA ILE A 21 -0.90 -1.97 5.23
C ILE A 21 -2.33 -1.94 5.74
N ASN A 22 -3.27 -2.57 5.03
CA ASN A 22 -4.68 -2.57 5.39
C ASN A 22 -4.93 -3.21 6.76
N HIS A 23 -4.24 -4.31 7.06
CA HIS A 23 -4.35 -4.96 8.36
C HIS A 23 -3.80 -4.07 9.49
N SER A 24 -2.68 -3.38 9.25
CA SER A 24 -2.13 -2.45 10.24
C SER A 24 -3.05 -1.25 10.50
N THR A 25 -3.75 -0.75 9.48
CA THR A 25 -4.71 0.36 9.61
C THR A 25 -5.98 -0.06 10.34
N GLU A 26 -6.48 -1.27 10.09
CA GLU A 26 -7.64 -1.82 10.80
C GLU A 26 -7.36 -2.01 12.29
N ILE A 27 -6.19 -2.58 12.63
CA ILE A 27 -5.78 -2.73 14.03
C ILE A 27 -5.64 -1.36 14.70
N LEU A 28 -5.05 -0.37 14.01
CA LEU A 28 -4.96 1.00 14.51
C LEU A 28 -6.34 1.60 14.79
N GLN A 29 -7.29 1.42 13.88
CA GLN A 29 -8.64 1.97 14.00
C GLN A 29 -9.40 1.29 15.15
N ALA A 30 -9.30 -0.03 15.29
CA ALA A 30 -9.91 -0.77 16.40
C ALA A 30 -9.33 -0.35 17.77
N VAL A 31 -8.01 -0.14 17.85
CA VAL A 31 -7.35 0.36 19.07
C VAL A 31 -7.75 1.81 19.35
N TYR A 32 -7.93 2.64 18.32
CA TYR A 32 -8.37 4.02 18.48
C TYR A 32 -9.80 4.10 19.03
N ASP A 33 -10.71 3.27 18.54
CA ASP A 33 -12.12 3.26 18.95
C ASP A 33 -12.31 2.77 20.40
N THR A 34 -11.58 1.73 20.80
CA THR A 34 -11.78 1.05 22.09
C THR A 34 -10.81 1.45 23.19
N LEU A 35 -9.53 1.69 22.87
CA LEU A 35 -8.48 1.92 23.86
C LEU A 35 -8.07 3.39 24.00
N TRP A 36 -8.32 4.28 23.03
CA TRP A 36 -7.79 5.65 23.10
C TRP A 36 -8.30 6.44 24.32
N TYR A 37 -9.51 6.14 24.78
CA TYR A 37 -10.12 6.81 25.94
C TYR A 37 -9.65 6.26 27.29
N LEU A 38 -9.25 4.99 27.36
CA LEU A 38 -8.78 4.32 28.58
C LEU A 38 -7.25 4.18 28.68
N ALA A 39 -6.52 4.47 27.60
CA ALA A 39 -5.11 4.15 27.51
C ALA A 39 -4.21 5.14 28.30
N PRO A 40 -3.21 4.64 29.06
CA PRO A 40 -2.18 5.48 29.66
C PRO A 40 -1.31 6.19 28.62
N LEU A 41 -0.72 7.34 29.01
CA LEU A 41 0.12 8.23 28.18
C LEU A 41 1.19 7.53 27.34
N SER A 42 1.74 6.42 27.83
CA SER A 42 2.75 5.61 27.13
C SER A 42 2.20 5.00 25.83
N ILE A 43 0.98 4.48 25.87
CA ILE A 43 0.32 3.85 24.72
C ILE A 43 -0.12 4.92 23.74
N GLN A 44 -0.59 6.08 24.20
CA GLN A 44 -0.91 7.23 23.34
C GLN A 44 0.29 7.70 22.50
N LYS A 45 1.48 7.80 23.12
CA LYS A 45 2.72 8.10 22.39
C LYS A 45 3.06 7.01 21.37
N LEU A 46 2.88 5.74 21.75
CA LEU A 46 3.14 4.60 20.86
C LEU A 46 2.19 4.61 19.65
N LEU A 47 0.92 4.95 19.86
CA LEU A 47 -0.12 5.10 18.84
C LEU A 47 0.18 6.29 17.92
N LEU A 48 0.65 7.41 18.44
CA LEU A 48 1.11 8.55 17.64
C LEU A 48 2.33 8.20 16.79
N ILE A 49 3.28 7.45 17.34
CA ILE A 49 4.45 6.95 16.60
C ILE A 49 4.01 5.95 15.53
N LEU A 50 3.05 5.09 15.83
CA LEU A 50 2.51 4.12 14.88
C LEU A 50 1.74 4.83 13.77
N LEU A 51 0.85 5.79 14.07
CA LEU A 51 0.12 6.58 13.08
C LEU A 51 1.07 7.40 12.19
N LYS A 52 2.10 8.02 12.79
CA LYS A 52 3.15 8.72 12.05
C LYS A 52 3.97 7.75 11.22
N SER A 53 4.25 6.55 11.74
CA SER A 53 4.92 5.49 11.00
C SER A 53 4.05 5.02 9.86
N THR A 54 2.76 4.72 10.01
CA THR A 54 1.86 4.30 8.92
C THR A 54 1.74 5.38 7.84
N LYS A 55 1.70 6.66 8.23
CA LYS A 55 1.73 7.80 7.28
C LYS A 55 3.08 7.93 6.56
N SER A 56 4.18 7.54 7.21
CA SER A 56 5.52 7.42 6.62
C SER A 56 5.78 6.05 5.97
N TYR A 57 4.94 5.06 6.25
CA TYR A 57 4.89 3.69 5.72
C TYR A 57 3.87 3.63 4.59
N SER A 58 3.67 4.76 3.90
CA SER A 58 3.85 4.72 2.46
C SER A 58 5.22 4.10 2.21
N PHE A 59 5.28 2.77 2.22
CA PHE A 59 6.49 1.98 2.03
C PHE A 59 6.97 2.30 0.62
N ASN A 60 7.69 3.39 0.51
CA ASN A 60 7.99 4.00 -0.76
C ASN A 60 9.26 3.31 -1.23
N ILE A 61 9.12 2.22 -1.99
CA ILE A 61 10.27 1.54 -2.57
C ILE A 61 10.97 2.56 -3.46
N GLY A 62 12.14 3.03 -3.02
CA GLY A 62 12.95 4.01 -3.74
C GLY A 62 12.38 5.43 -3.82
N GLY A 63 11.38 5.80 -3.02
CA GLY A 63 10.82 7.17 -3.07
C GLY A 63 9.78 7.42 -4.16
N ILE A 64 9.45 6.41 -4.98
CA ILE A 64 8.64 6.57 -6.20
C ILE A 64 7.38 5.70 -6.20
N PHE A 65 7.36 4.56 -5.50
CA PHE A 65 6.26 3.60 -5.57
C PHE A 65 5.86 3.06 -4.20
N THR A 66 4.65 3.44 -3.77
CA THR A 66 3.95 2.74 -2.67
C THR A 66 3.36 1.46 -3.25
N PRO A 67 3.70 0.26 -2.74
CA PRO A 67 3.12 -1.00 -3.18
C PRO A 67 1.62 -0.96 -2.88
N SER A 68 0.87 -0.57 -3.89
CA SER A 68 -0.56 -0.35 -3.84
C SER A 68 -1.15 -0.96 -5.09
N LEU A 69 -2.25 -1.71 -4.91
CA LEU A 69 -3.05 -2.26 -6.00
C LEU A 69 -3.55 -1.14 -6.93
N GLU A 70 -3.79 0.04 -6.37
CA GLU A 70 -4.17 1.26 -7.08
C GLU A 70 -3.04 1.78 -7.99
N GLY A 71 -1.81 1.85 -7.49
CA GLY A 71 -0.62 2.18 -8.29
C GLY A 71 -0.35 1.15 -9.39
N PHE A 72 -0.58 -0.13 -9.12
CA PHE A 72 -0.47 -1.17 -10.14
C PHE A 72 -1.56 -1.05 -11.22
N SER A 73 -2.81 -0.77 -10.83
CA SER A 73 -3.93 -0.57 -11.76
C SER A 73 -3.65 0.59 -12.72
N THR A 74 -3.19 1.73 -12.19
CA THR A 74 -2.87 2.92 -13.00
C THR A 74 -1.74 2.68 -14.00
N LEU A 75 -0.70 1.94 -13.60
CA LEU A 75 0.38 1.50 -14.50
C LEU A 75 -0.14 0.62 -15.64
N ILE A 76 -1.02 -0.33 -15.34
CA ILE A 76 -1.62 -1.20 -16.37
C ILE A 76 -2.46 -0.40 -17.34
N THR A 77 -3.34 0.47 -16.86
CA THR A 77 -4.17 1.32 -17.74
C THR A 77 -3.32 2.22 -18.63
N SER A 78 -2.22 2.77 -18.09
CA SER A 78 -1.28 3.58 -18.86
C SER A 78 -0.59 2.73 -19.94
N ALA A 79 -0.10 1.54 -19.58
CA ALA A 79 0.51 0.62 -20.54
C ALA A 79 -0.45 0.24 -21.67
N ILE A 80 -1.70 -0.12 -21.36
CA ILE A 80 -2.74 -0.43 -22.35
C ILE A 80 -3.03 0.78 -23.24
N SER A 81 -3.09 1.99 -22.66
CA SER A 81 -3.28 3.23 -23.43
C SER A 81 -2.14 3.44 -24.43
N TYR A 82 -0.88 3.26 -24.01
CA TYR A 82 0.28 3.36 -24.92
C TYR A 82 0.23 2.30 -26.02
N PHE A 83 -0.11 1.05 -25.68
CA PHE A 83 -0.29 -0.02 -26.67
C PHE A 83 -1.38 0.33 -27.68
N THR A 84 -2.50 0.88 -27.21
CA THR A 84 -3.62 1.28 -28.07
C THR A 84 -3.19 2.39 -29.01
N VAL A 85 -2.50 3.43 -28.51
CA VAL A 85 -1.99 4.52 -29.35
C VAL A 85 -1.05 3.98 -30.43
N MET A 86 -0.09 3.13 -30.09
CA MET A 86 0.82 2.54 -31.08
C MET A 86 0.10 1.65 -32.10
N TYR A 87 -0.96 0.95 -31.70
CA TYR A 87 -1.75 0.13 -32.63
C TYR A 87 -2.60 0.98 -33.58
N THR A 88 -2.97 2.20 -33.15
CA THR A 88 -3.76 3.14 -33.96
C THR A 88 -2.93 4.02 -34.90
N MET A 89 -1.61 4.06 -34.72
CA MET A 89 -0.65 4.71 -35.62
C MET A 89 -0.25 3.76 -36.75
#